data_AF-A0A7W1M9H1-F1
#
_entry.id   AF-A0A7W1M9H1-F1
#
_cell.length_a   1.000
_cell.length_b   1.000
_cell.length_c   1.000
_cell.angle_alpha   90.00
_cell.angle_beta   90.00
_cell.angle_gamma   90.00
#
_symmetry.space_group_name_H-M   'P 1'
#
loop_
_entity.id
_entity.type
_entity.pdbx_description
1 polymer ?
#
loop_
_entity_poly.entity_id
_entity_poly.type
_entity_poly.pdbx_seq_one_letter_code
_entity_poly.pdbx_strand_id
1 'polypeptide(L)'
;LNGVDITKVPGIEANLAVKILSEVGTDMQKWKSEKHFTSWLGLSPENKVSGGKQLSSRTKTSSSRAAECFRLAAFSLYNSKTALGAFLRRIKAKHGAPKAVTATARKIAVIFYSMLTKGTEYVEAGLQYYETQYKERVLKSLQKRAQELGCMLVPVPPAESEQGAAHA
;
A
#
# COMPACT_ATOMS: atom_id res chain seq x y z
N LEU A 1 9.60 11.08 23.40
CA LEU A 1 9.65 10.14 22.25
C LEU A 1 8.66 9.04 22.55
N ASN A 2 7.65 8.79 21.71
CA ASN A 2 6.57 7.82 21.97
C ASN A 2 7.02 6.35 21.95
N GLY A 3 8.31 6.06 22.18
CA GLY A 3 8.89 4.71 22.20
C GLY A 3 8.95 3.99 20.85
N VAL A 4 8.33 4.52 19.79
CA VAL A 4 8.22 3.84 18.49
C VAL A 4 9.40 4.14 17.57
N ASP A 5 10.08 3.09 17.11
CA ASP A 5 11.10 3.17 16.07
C ASP A 5 10.48 3.09 14.65
N ILE A 6 10.36 4.25 14.00
CA ILE A 6 9.83 4.37 12.64
C ILE A 6 10.78 3.85 11.56
N THR A 7 12.07 3.65 11.87
CA THR A 7 13.07 3.15 10.91
C THR A 7 12.88 1.65 10.62
N LYS A 8 12.09 0.95 11.44
CA LYS A 8 11.67 -0.43 11.19
C LYS A 8 10.81 -0.59 9.95
N VAL A 9 10.17 0.48 9.47
CA VAL A 9 9.36 0.43 8.25
C VAL A 9 10.28 0.35 7.03
N PRO A 10 10.17 -0.69 6.18
CA PRO A 10 10.98 -0.80 4.99
C PRO A 10 10.89 0.44 4.11
N GLY A 11 12.06 0.97 3.73
CA GLY A 11 12.19 2.16 2.90
C GLY A 11 12.34 3.47 3.67
N ILE A 12 12.01 3.51 4.97
CA ILE A 12 12.30 4.68 5.82
C ILE A 12 13.71 4.54 6.40
N GLU A 13 14.69 5.17 5.75
CA GLU A 13 16.04 5.31 6.29
C GLU A 13 16.10 6.36 7.40
N ALA A 14 17.10 6.27 8.29
CA ALA A 14 17.26 7.21 9.42
C ALA A 14 17.24 8.69 9.00
N ASN A 15 17.87 9.02 7.88
CA ASN A 15 17.85 10.39 7.34
C ASN A 15 16.47 10.85 6.87
N LEU A 16 15.69 9.94 6.25
CA LEU A 16 14.31 10.23 5.85
C LEU A 16 13.40 10.32 7.08
N ALA A 17 13.61 9.47 8.08
CA ALA A 17 12.89 9.49 9.34
C ALA A 17 12.99 10.86 10.03
N VAL A 18 14.20 11.40 10.16
CA VAL A 18 14.43 12.72 10.77
C VAL A 18 13.74 13.82 9.96
N LYS A 19 13.87 13.81 8.63
CA LYS A 19 13.22 14.80 7.74
C LYS A 19 11.69 14.76 7.83
N ILE A 20 11.12 13.56 7.90
CA ILE A 20 9.68 13.38 8.08
C ILE A 20 9.26 13.92 9.45
N LEU A 21 9.99 13.58 10.51
CA LEU A 21 9.70 14.05 11.87
C LEU A 21 9.81 15.57 12.00
N SER A 22 10.81 16.20 11.35
CA SER A 22 10.98 17.65 11.41
C SER A 22 9.83 18.41 10.74
N GLU A 23 9.23 17.85 9.69
CA GLU A 23 8.14 18.47 8.94
C GLU A 23 6.75 18.16 9.53
N VAL A 24 6.54 16.92 9.98
CA VAL A 24 5.23 16.46 10.49
C VAL A 24 5.09 16.72 12.00
N GLY A 25 6.19 16.59 12.74
CA GLY A 25 6.22 16.49 14.20
C GLY A 25 5.83 15.11 14.70
N THR A 26 5.82 14.95 16.03
CA THR A 26 5.45 13.70 16.72
C THR A 26 3.98 13.65 17.11
N ASP A 27 3.30 14.81 17.15
CA ASP A 27 1.90 14.91 17.49
C ASP A 27 1.01 14.66 16.27
N MET A 28 0.37 13.49 16.24
CA MET A 28 -0.57 13.10 15.19
C MET A 28 -2.02 13.55 15.47
N GLN A 29 -2.33 14.11 16.64
CA GLN A 29 -3.68 14.58 16.98
C GLN A 29 -4.16 15.72 16.10
N LYS A 30 -3.23 16.41 15.42
CA LYS A 30 -3.49 17.40 14.37
C LYS A 30 -4.40 16.89 13.26
N TRP A 31 -4.42 15.57 13.01
CA TRP A 31 -5.30 14.94 12.04
C TRP A 31 -6.25 13.98 12.73
N LYS A 32 -7.55 14.07 12.44
CA LYS A 32 -8.57 13.16 13.00
C LYS A 32 -8.43 11.71 12.52
N SER A 33 -7.83 11.50 11.35
CA SER A 33 -7.64 10.17 10.77
C SER A 33 -6.46 10.13 9.80
N GLU A 34 -5.98 8.92 9.53
CA GLU A 34 -4.97 8.63 8.49
C GLU A 34 -5.35 9.16 7.09
N LYS A 35 -6.66 9.29 6.81
CA LYS A 35 -7.16 9.86 5.55
C LYS A 35 -6.88 11.36 5.48
N HIS A 36 -7.08 12.08 6.59
CA HIS A 36 -6.74 13.50 6.66
C HIS A 36 -5.24 13.72 6.54
N PHE A 37 -4.43 12.89 7.20
CA PHE A 37 -2.97 12.95 7.10
C PHE A 37 -2.49 12.73 5.66
N THR A 38 -2.94 11.66 5.00
CA THR A 38 -2.54 11.36 3.61
C THR A 38 -3.09 12.36 2.59
N SER A 39 -4.24 12.98 2.88
CA SER A 39 -4.77 14.09 2.08
C SER A 39 -3.92 15.36 2.24
N TRP A 40 -3.49 15.69 3.46
CA TRP A 40 -2.62 16.84 3.74
C TRP A 40 -1.25 16.69 3.05
N LEU A 41 -0.69 15.49 3.02
CA LEU A 41 0.52 15.18 2.24
C LEU A 41 0.31 15.24 0.71
N GLY A 42 -0.93 15.31 0.22
CA GLY A 42 -1.24 15.19 -1.20
C GLY A 42 -0.90 13.82 -1.79
N LEU A 43 -0.93 12.76 -0.99
CA LEU A 43 -0.73 11.37 -1.46
C LEU A 43 -2.06 10.69 -1.81
N SER A 44 -3.19 11.32 -1.48
CA SER A 44 -4.53 10.88 -1.88
C SER A 44 -4.88 11.43 -3.27
N PRO A 45 -5.55 10.64 -4.15
CA PRO A 45 -6.12 11.18 -5.38
C PRO A 45 -7.12 12.29 -5.05
N GLU A 46 -7.14 13.35 -5.85
CA GLU A 46 -8.18 14.37 -5.78
C GLU A 46 -9.25 14.05 -6.81
N ASN A 47 -10.48 13.83 -6.32
CA ASN A 47 -11.64 13.69 -7.18
C ASN A 47 -12.28 15.07 -7.35
N LYS A 48 -11.99 15.74 -8.47
CA LYS A 48 -12.66 17.00 -8.83
C LYS A 48 -14.03 16.66 -9.41
N VAL A 49 -15.10 16.90 -8.66
CA VAL A 49 -16.49 16.64 -9.06
C VAL A 49 -17.23 17.97 -9.18
N SER A 50 -17.92 18.19 -10.29
CA SER A 50 -18.82 19.35 -10.48
C SER A 50 -20.11 18.88 -11.13
N GLY A 51 -21.26 19.37 -10.65
CA GLY A 51 -22.58 19.00 -11.19
C GLY A 51 -22.84 17.50 -11.24
N GLY A 52 -22.30 16.73 -10.27
CA GLY A 52 -22.43 15.26 -10.23
C GLY A 52 -21.52 14.47 -11.18
N LYS A 53 -20.70 15.15 -12.00
CA LYS A 53 -19.75 14.50 -12.93
C LYS A 53 -18.32 14.59 -12.40
N GLN A 54 -17.58 13.50 -12.50
CA GLN A 54 -16.15 13.46 -12.17
C GLN A 54 -15.33 14.11 -13.31
N LEU A 55 -14.76 15.28 -13.04
CA LEU A 55 -13.92 16.02 -13.97
C LEU A 55 -12.47 15.53 -13.99
N SER A 56 -11.94 15.11 -12.84
CA SER A 56 -10.57 14.61 -12.71
C SER A 56 -10.41 13.72 -11.48
N SER A 57 -9.44 12.80 -11.53
CA SER A 57 -9.00 11.93 -10.43
C SER A 57 -7.50 12.02 -10.14
N ARG A 58 -6.83 13.04 -10.69
CA ARG A 58 -5.37 13.19 -10.58
C ARG A 58 -4.99 13.50 -9.13
N THR A 59 -3.85 12.97 -8.70
CA THR A 59 -3.25 13.35 -7.41
C THR A 59 -2.78 14.81 -7.48
N LYS A 60 -3.03 15.59 -6.42
CA LYS A 60 -2.51 16.95 -6.31
C LYS A 60 -0.99 16.96 -6.35
N THR A 61 -0.41 17.97 -6.99
CA THR A 61 0.99 18.31 -6.77
C THR A 61 1.11 18.89 -5.35
N SER A 62 1.83 18.20 -4.47
CA SER A 62 2.12 18.69 -3.12
C SER A 62 3.55 19.21 -3.04
N SER A 63 3.73 20.43 -2.53
CA SER A 63 5.02 21.01 -2.15
C SER A 63 5.55 20.48 -0.80
N SER A 64 4.86 19.49 -0.22
CA SER A 64 5.23 18.91 1.07
C SER A 64 6.50 18.07 0.93
N ARG A 65 7.57 18.52 1.58
CA ARG A 65 8.84 17.78 1.71
C ARG A 65 8.64 16.41 2.36
N ALA A 66 7.72 16.31 3.32
CA ALA A 66 7.36 15.03 3.92
C ALA A 66 6.79 14.05 2.87
N ALA A 67 5.93 14.53 1.97
CA ALA A 67 5.38 13.71 0.89
C ALA A 67 6.45 13.24 -0.10
N GLU A 68 7.44 14.08 -0.39
CA GLU A 68 8.62 13.70 -1.17
C GLU A 68 9.45 12.61 -0.47
N CYS A 69 9.68 12.76 0.84
CA CYS A 69 10.39 11.74 1.63
C CYS A 69 9.67 10.39 1.59
N PHE A 70 8.33 10.36 1.71
CA PHE A 70 7.56 9.13 1.56
C PHE A 70 7.63 8.54 0.14
N ARG A 71 7.71 9.38 -0.90
CA ARG A 71 7.91 8.93 -2.29
C ARG A 71 9.31 8.35 -2.50
N LEU A 72 10.34 8.95 -1.91
CA LEU A 72 11.71 8.40 -1.92
C LEU A 72 11.79 7.07 -1.19
N ALA A 73 11.15 6.96 -0.02
CA ALA A 73 11.02 5.71 0.72
C ALA A 73 10.31 4.62 -0.10
N ALA A 74 9.25 4.98 -0.83
CA ALA A 74 8.59 4.05 -1.73
C ALA A 74 9.48 3.65 -2.92
N PHE A 75 10.32 4.56 -3.43
CA PHE A 75 11.22 4.30 -4.55
C PHE A 75 12.32 3.30 -4.18
N SER A 76 12.89 3.36 -2.96
CA SER A 76 13.91 2.38 -2.52
C SER A 76 13.38 0.93 -2.48
N LEU A 77 12.06 0.74 -2.43
CA LEU A 77 11.42 -0.56 -2.35
C LEU A 77 11.23 -1.28 -3.70
N TYR A 78 11.63 -0.69 -4.83
CA TYR A 78 11.43 -1.29 -6.16
C TYR A 78 11.92 -2.74 -6.26
N ASN A 79 13.11 -3.00 -5.73
CA ASN A 79 13.77 -4.31 -5.78
C ASN A 79 13.74 -5.04 -4.43
N SER A 80 13.09 -4.46 -3.42
CA SER A 80 13.04 -5.03 -2.07
C SER A 80 12.14 -6.27 -2.02
N LYS A 81 12.59 -7.32 -1.30
CA LYS A 81 11.84 -8.57 -1.06
C LYS A 81 10.89 -8.48 0.16
N THR A 82 10.38 -7.29 0.42
CA THR A 82 9.46 -6.99 1.53
C THR A 82 8.00 -7.01 1.07
N ALA A 83 7.06 -7.06 2.02
CA ALA A 83 5.62 -7.01 1.71
C ALA A 83 5.22 -5.69 1.02
N LEU A 84 5.89 -4.58 1.36
CA LEU A 84 5.68 -3.28 0.71
C LEU A 84 6.26 -3.25 -0.71
N GLY A 85 7.43 -3.85 -0.95
CA GLY A 85 8.00 -3.98 -2.29
C GLY A 85 7.10 -4.81 -3.22
N ALA A 86 6.51 -5.90 -2.73
CA ALA A 86 5.57 -6.69 -3.53
C ALA A 86 4.27 -5.94 -3.85
N PHE A 87 3.76 -5.15 -2.91
CA PHE A 87 2.64 -4.25 -3.16
C PHE A 87 2.98 -3.24 -4.27
N LEU A 88 4.15 -2.60 -4.21
CA LEU A 88 4.62 -1.66 -5.23
C LEU A 88 4.67 -2.30 -6.61
N ARG A 89 5.32 -3.48 -6.74
CA ARG A 89 5.42 -4.21 -8.02
C ARG A 89 4.05 -4.55 -8.61
N ARG A 90 3.09 -4.94 -7.76
CA ARG A 90 1.72 -5.25 -8.18
C ARG A 90 0.98 -4.03 -8.71
N ILE A 91 1.06 -2.90 -8.00
CA ILE A 91 0.41 -1.67 -8.47
C ILE A 91 1.10 -1.15 -9.74
N LYS A 92 2.44 -1.29 -9.85
CA LYS A 92 3.21 -0.96 -11.05
C LYS A 92 2.71 -1.74 -12.26
N ALA A 93 2.52 -3.05 -12.12
CA ALA A 93 2.02 -3.90 -13.21
C ALA A 93 0.63 -3.47 -13.71
N LYS A 94 -0.24 -2.95 -12.82
CA LYS A 94 -1.60 -2.56 -13.17
C LYS A 94 -1.75 -1.11 -13.65
N HIS A 95 -0.99 -0.17 -13.09
CA HIS A 95 -1.23 1.28 -13.28
C HIS A 95 0.02 2.07 -13.68
N GLY A 96 1.17 1.42 -13.87
CA GLY A 96 2.43 2.07 -14.20
C GLY A 96 3.21 2.59 -12.98
N ALA A 97 4.47 2.95 -13.22
CA ALA A 97 5.43 3.31 -12.18
C ALA A 97 5.04 4.54 -11.34
N PRO A 98 4.66 5.70 -11.91
CA PRO A 98 4.38 6.90 -11.10
C PRO A 98 3.23 6.68 -10.11
N LYS A 99 2.15 6.04 -10.55
CA LYS A 99 0.98 5.73 -9.70
C LYS A 99 1.33 4.73 -8.61
N ALA A 100 2.20 3.77 -8.92
CA ALA A 100 2.65 2.77 -7.94
C ALA A 100 3.48 3.37 -6.82
N VAL A 101 4.40 4.30 -7.14
CA VAL A 101 5.19 5.02 -6.13
C VAL A 101 4.28 5.83 -5.21
N THR A 102 3.35 6.63 -5.77
CA THR A 102 2.42 7.43 -4.96
C THR A 102 1.51 6.55 -4.08
N ALA A 103 0.99 5.43 -4.62
CA ALA A 103 0.16 4.51 -3.85
C ALA A 103 0.94 3.83 -2.71
N THR A 104 2.21 3.50 -2.94
CA THR A 104 3.09 2.89 -1.94
C THR A 104 3.50 3.91 -0.88
N ALA A 105 3.83 5.14 -1.28
CA ALA A 105 4.09 6.26 -0.38
C ALA A 105 2.89 6.52 0.54
N ARG A 106 1.67 6.53 -0.01
CA ARG A 106 0.44 6.61 0.78
C ARG A 106 0.35 5.49 1.81
N LYS A 107 0.68 4.26 1.42
CA LYS A 107 0.64 3.11 2.33
C LYS A 107 1.68 3.23 3.45
N ILE A 108 2.89 3.68 3.15
CA ILE A 108 3.93 3.97 4.15
C ILE A 108 3.47 5.07 5.11
N ALA A 109 2.87 6.15 4.59
CA ALA A 109 2.35 7.24 5.41
C ALA A 109 1.22 6.78 6.36
N VAL A 110 0.34 5.87 5.93
CA VAL A 110 -0.70 5.28 6.81
C VAL A 110 -0.07 4.44 7.92
N ILE A 111 0.96 3.65 7.61
CA ILE A 111 1.70 2.86 8.61
C ILE A 111 2.35 3.81 9.62
N PHE A 112 3.07 4.83 9.14
CA PHE A 112 3.70 5.85 9.97
C PHE A 112 2.70 6.54 10.92
N TYR A 113 1.54 6.96 10.41
CA TYR A 113 0.49 7.57 11.22
C TYR A 113 -0.04 6.60 12.29
N SER A 114 -0.29 5.35 11.90
CA SER A 114 -0.80 4.32 12.83
C SER A 114 0.22 3.99 13.93
N MET A 115 1.49 3.88 13.57
CA MET A 115 2.60 3.65 14.50
C MET A 115 2.67 4.76 15.54
N LEU A 116 2.63 6.02 15.13
CA LEU A 116 2.70 7.16 16.05
C LEU A 116 1.43 7.35 16.89
N THR A 117 0.26 7.04 16.33
CA THR A 117 -1.03 7.20 17.03
C THR A 117 -1.25 6.10 18.06
N LYS A 118 -0.90 4.84 17.72
CA LYS A 118 -1.18 3.66 18.55
C LYS A 118 0.01 3.23 19.41
N GLY A 119 1.21 3.78 19.16
CA GLY A 119 2.42 3.34 19.86
C GLY A 119 2.89 1.93 19.47
N THR A 120 2.39 1.38 18.35
CA THR A 120 2.69 0.01 17.94
C THR A 120 3.90 -0.04 17.01
N GLU A 121 4.82 -0.97 17.26
CA GLU A 121 5.94 -1.22 16.36
C GLU A 121 5.49 -1.81 15.02
N TYR A 122 6.30 -1.58 13.98
CA TYR A 122 6.08 -2.21 12.69
C TYR A 122 6.52 -3.66 12.75
N VAL A 123 5.56 -4.58 12.62
CA VAL A 123 5.84 -6.01 12.47
C VAL A 123 5.75 -6.36 10.99
N GLU A 124 6.89 -6.71 10.38
CA GLU A 124 6.88 -7.23 9.02
C GLU A 124 6.37 -8.67 9.03
N ALA A 125 5.10 -8.87 8.68
CA ALA A 125 4.50 -10.20 8.61
C ALA A 125 5.06 -11.08 7.46
N GLY A 126 6.12 -10.66 6.77
CA GLY A 126 6.72 -11.37 5.65
C GLY A 126 5.92 -11.28 4.34
N LEU A 127 6.61 -11.58 3.23
CA LEU A 127 6.03 -11.53 1.88
C LEU A 127 4.87 -12.53 1.70
N GLN A 128 5.08 -13.78 2.14
CA GLN A 128 4.14 -14.88 1.94
C GLN A 128 2.81 -14.64 2.66
N TYR A 129 2.84 -14.17 3.91
CA TYR A 129 1.62 -13.82 4.65
C TYR A 129 0.80 -12.75 3.92
N TYR A 130 1.47 -11.72 3.40
CA TYR A 130 0.79 -10.65 2.67
C TYR A 130 0.21 -11.15 1.34
N GLU A 131 0.88 -12.07 0.66
CA GLU A 131 0.38 -12.72 -0.55
C GLU A 131 -0.84 -13.60 -0.26
N THR A 132 -0.84 -14.39 0.80
CA THR A 132 -1.97 -15.22 1.23
C THR A 132 -3.19 -14.36 1.56
N GLN A 133 -3.01 -13.34 2.41
CA GLN A 133 -4.08 -12.41 2.77
C GLN A 133 -4.65 -11.65 1.56
N TYR A 134 -3.79 -11.34 0.58
CA TYR A 134 -4.23 -10.73 -0.67
C TYR A 134 -5.05 -11.71 -1.52
N LYS A 135 -4.58 -12.96 -1.69
CA LYS A 135 -5.31 -14.01 -2.40
C LYS A 135 -6.70 -14.23 -1.80
N GLU A 136 -6.81 -14.32 -0.48
CA GLU A 136 -8.09 -14.45 0.22
C GLU A 136 -9.04 -13.29 -0.07
N ARG A 137 -8.55 -12.04 -0.06
CA ARG A 137 -9.38 -10.87 -0.37
C ARG A 137 -9.86 -10.87 -1.83
N VAL A 138 -9.00 -11.29 -2.75
CA VAL A 138 -9.37 -11.43 -4.16
C VAL A 138 -10.44 -12.50 -4.33
N LEU A 139 -10.26 -13.67 -3.72
CA LEU A 139 -11.24 -14.76 -3.76
C LEU A 139 -12.59 -14.33 -3.17
N LYS A 140 -12.60 -13.68 -1.99
CA LYS A 140 -13.84 -13.13 -1.40
C LYS A 140 -14.52 -12.13 -2.32
N SER A 141 -13.76 -11.24 -2.96
CA SER A 141 -14.30 -10.27 -3.91
C SER A 141 -14.85 -10.94 -5.18
N LEU A 142 -14.20 -12.00 -5.67
CA LEU A 142 -14.65 -12.76 -6.84
C LEU A 142 -15.93 -13.54 -6.51
N GLN A 143 -15.97 -14.19 -5.34
CA GLN A 143 -17.15 -14.88 -4.85
C GLN A 143 -18.35 -13.93 -4.74
N LYS A 144 -18.15 -12.74 -4.16
CA LYS A 144 -19.20 -11.73 -4.07
C LYS A 144 -19.72 -11.29 -5.44
N ARG A 145 -18.81 -11.04 -6.40
CA ARG A 145 -19.19 -10.68 -7.78
C ARG A 145 -19.89 -11.80 -8.51
N ALA A 146 -19.48 -13.06 -8.30
CA ALA A 146 -20.16 -14.21 -8.87
C ALA A 146 -21.59 -14.30 -8.34
N GLN A 147 -21.78 -14.13 -7.02
CA GLN A 147 -23.11 -14.10 -6.39
C GLN A 147 -24.00 -12.98 -6.95
N GLU A 148 -23.45 -11.76 -7.15
CA GLU A 148 -24.17 -10.65 -7.78
C GLU A 148 -24.65 -10.96 -9.22
N LEU A 149 -23.96 -11.88 -9.91
CA LEU A 149 -24.29 -12.35 -11.26
C LEU A 149 -25.08 -13.67 -11.28
N GLY A 150 -25.46 -14.21 -10.12
CA GLY A 150 -26.17 -15.50 -10.02
C GLY A 150 -25.28 -16.73 -10.28
N CYS A 151 -23.96 -16.58 -10.24
CA CYS A 151 -22.99 -17.66 -10.42
C CYS A 151 -22.34 -18.08 -9.10
N MET A 152 -21.79 -19.29 -9.04
CA MET A 152 -21.00 -19.79 -7.91
C MET A 152 -19.54 -19.98 -8.32
N LEU A 153 -18.60 -19.54 -7.47
CA LEU A 153 -17.17 -19.75 -7.71
C LEU A 153 -16.80 -21.19 -7.32
N VAL A 154 -16.46 -22.02 -8.31
CA VAL A 154 -15.99 -23.40 -8.09
C VAL A 154 -14.46 -23.43 -8.27
N PRO A 155 -13.69 -23.95 -7.31
CA PRO A 155 -12.25 -24.12 -7.47
C PRO A 155 -11.97 -25.19 -8.52
N VAL A 156 -11.04 -24.91 -9.44
CA VAL A 156 -10.57 -25.91 -10.39
C VAL A 156 -9.69 -26.91 -9.62
N PRO A 157 -9.98 -28.23 -9.69
CA PRO A 157 -9.13 -29.23 -9.04
C PRO A 157 -7.70 -29.17 -9.60
N PRO A 158 -6.67 -29.44 -8.78
CA PRO A 158 -5.29 -29.48 -9.27
C PRO A 158 -5.17 -30.56 -10.34
N ALA A 159 -4.62 -30.22 -11.51
CA ALA A 159 -4.41 -31.18 -12.58
C ALA A 159 -3.51 -32.32 -12.09
N GLU A 160 -4.02 -33.55 -12.10
CA GLU A 160 -3.23 -34.75 -11.90
C GLU A 160 -2.18 -34.83 -13.01
N SER A 161 -0.91 -34.82 -12.64
CA SER A 161 0.20 -35.03 -13.56
C SER A 161 0.14 -36.46 -14.10
N GLU A 162 -0.31 -36.62 -15.35
CA GLU A 162 -0.14 -37.84 -16.13
C GLU A 162 1.36 -38.13 -16.31
N GLN A 163 1.94 -38.90 -15.39
CA GLN A 163 3.18 -39.64 -15.61
C GLN A 163 2.78 -41.04 -16.09
N GLY A 164 2.54 -41.16 -17.40
CA GLY A 164 2.20 -42.42 -18.05
C GLY A 164 2.66 -42.42 -19.51
N ALA A 165 3.97 -42.47 -19.74
CA ALA A 165 4.53 -42.85 -21.04
C ALA A 165 6.01 -43.25 -20.91
N ALA A 166 6.27 -44.42 -20.33
CA ALA A 166 7.53 -45.14 -20.52
C ALA A 166 7.22 -46.64 -20.58
N HIS A 167 6.63 -47.07 -21.70
CA HIS A 167 6.68 -48.45 -22.14
C HIS A 167 6.85 -48.45 -23.66
N ALA A 168 8.10 -48.60 -24.10
CA ALA A 168 8.50 -49.12 -25.41
C ALA A 168 9.99 -49.49 -25.32
#